data_AF-X1VIY1-F1
#
_entry.id   AF-X1VIY1-F1
#
_cell.length_a   1.000
_cell.length_b   1.000
_cell.length_c   1.000
_cell.angle_alpha   90.00
_cell.angle_beta   90.00
_cell.angle_gamma   90.00
#
_symmetry.space_group_name_H-M   'P 1'
#
loop_
_entity.id
_entity.type
_entity.pdbx_description
1 polymer ?
#
loop_
_entity_poly.entity_id
_entity_poly.type
_entity_poly.pdbx_seq_one_letter_code
_entity_poly.pdbx_strand_id
1 'polypeptide(L)'
;MDSVAFNLLDFVCKNVGYKSDNGEWWGFPSETLAKRTGDCDDSAILLCSLLRNFYPPDRVYVVVDTYRGLGHAWCELDDEILETTYTSARPVSDPQNYHTFAKFNDQETIELWPRAMTQLFQLAHNECQKLTLMAEAQHG
;
A
#
# COMPACT_ATOMS: atom_id res chain seq x y z
N MET A 1 -12.92 0.99 10.04
CA MET A 1 -11.74 0.44 10.73
C MET A 1 -11.96 0.15 12.21
N ASP A 2 -11.56 -1.03 12.69
CA ASP A 2 -11.49 -1.31 14.14
C ASP A 2 -10.20 -0.73 14.78
N SER A 3 -10.09 -0.83 16.11
CA SER A 3 -8.99 -0.22 16.87
C SER A 3 -7.62 -0.89 16.64
N VAL A 4 -7.56 -2.18 16.33
CA VAL A 4 -6.29 -2.86 16.06
C VAL A 4 -5.76 -2.39 14.71
N ALA A 5 -6.60 -2.42 13.69
CA ALA A 5 -6.22 -1.98 12.35
C ALA A 5 -5.82 -0.50 12.32
N PHE A 6 -6.58 0.36 13.00
CA PHE A 6 -6.25 1.79 13.10
C PHE A 6 -4.89 2.03 13.77
N ASN A 7 -4.60 1.35 14.89
CA ASN A 7 -3.35 1.53 15.62
C ASN A 7 -2.14 1.01 14.83
N LEU A 8 -2.29 -0.09 14.08
CA LEU A 8 -1.22 -0.62 13.24
C LEU A 8 -0.96 0.26 12.04
N LEU A 9 -2.01 0.75 11.38
CA LEU A 9 -1.89 1.75 10.31
C LEU A 9 -1.15 2.99 10.84
N ASP A 10 -1.57 3.51 11.99
CA ASP A 10 -0.98 4.72 12.58
C ASP A 10 0.49 4.51 12.95
N PHE A 11 0.81 3.34 13.48
CA PHE A 11 2.18 2.93 13.75
C PHE A 11 3.02 2.95 12.46
N VAL A 12 2.56 2.35 11.38
CA VAL A 12 3.30 2.32 10.11
C VAL A 12 3.47 3.75 9.56
N CYS A 13 2.40 4.52 9.43
CA CYS A 13 2.43 5.91 8.93
C CYS A 13 3.41 6.81 9.70
N LYS A 14 3.54 6.60 11.02
CA LYS A 14 4.42 7.41 11.88
C LYS A 14 5.87 6.93 11.93
N ASN A 15 6.13 5.65 11.63
CA ASN A 15 7.44 5.03 11.84
C ASN A 15 8.14 4.63 10.54
N VAL A 16 7.46 4.68 9.39
CA VAL A 16 8.04 4.44 8.07
C VAL A 16 7.92 5.72 7.25
N GLY A 17 9.06 6.38 7.01
CA GLY A 17 9.11 7.56 6.15
C GLY A 17 9.10 7.18 4.67
N TYR A 18 8.30 7.87 3.86
CA TYR A 18 8.29 7.63 2.41
C TYR A 18 9.66 7.91 1.80
N LYS A 19 10.17 6.95 1.03
CA LYS A 19 11.38 7.10 0.23
C LYS A 19 11.20 6.30 -1.07
N SER A 20 11.19 6.99 -2.20
CA SER A 20 11.15 6.36 -3.51
C SER A 20 12.43 5.56 -3.77
N ASP A 21 12.29 4.38 -4.37
CA ASP A 21 13.42 3.57 -4.78
C ASP A 21 13.88 3.88 -6.22
N ASN A 22 15.18 3.67 -6.48
CA ASN A 22 15.75 3.74 -7.83
C ASN A 22 15.61 2.35 -8.47
N GLY A 23 14.46 2.11 -9.11
CA GLY A 23 14.01 0.78 -9.55
C GLY A 23 12.97 0.20 -8.60
N GLU A 24 12.26 -0.84 -9.04
CA GLU A 24 11.17 -1.46 -8.27
C GLU A 24 11.73 -2.58 -7.39
N TRP A 25 12.09 -2.27 -6.14
CA TRP A 25 12.53 -3.25 -5.16
C TRP A 25 11.50 -3.36 -4.04
N TRP A 26 10.88 -4.53 -3.92
CA TRP A 26 9.89 -4.79 -2.86
C TRP A 26 10.61 -5.37 -1.64
N GLY A 27 10.69 -4.59 -0.58
CA GLY A 27 11.36 -4.94 0.67
C GLY A 27 10.57 -5.92 1.54
N PHE A 28 11.30 -6.75 2.29
CA PHE A 28 10.67 -7.57 3.31
C PHE A 28 10.15 -6.70 4.47
N PRO A 29 9.06 -7.10 5.16
CA PRO A 29 8.54 -6.36 6.32
C PRO A 29 9.61 -6.03 7.36
N SER A 30 10.51 -6.98 7.65
CA SER A 30 11.61 -6.79 8.59
C SER A 30 12.64 -5.75 8.12
N GLU A 31 12.86 -5.65 6.81
CA GLU A 31 13.78 -4.67 6.23
C GLU A 31 13.19 -3.27 6.29
N THR A 32 11.92 -3.10 5.90
CA THR A 32 11.19 -1.83 5.98
C THR A 32 11.13 -1.33 7.43
N LEU A 33 10.85 -2.23 8.38
CA LEU A 33 10.83 -1.90 9.81
C LEU A 33 12.22 -1.49 10.33
N ALA A 34 13.29 -2.16 9.90
CA ALA A 34 14.65 -1.85 10.31
C ALA A 34 15.17 -0.53 9.70
N LYS A 35 14.87 -0.30 8.41
CA LYS A 35 15.24 0.92 7.67
C LYS A 35 14.41 2.13 8.07
N ARG A 36 13.20 1.92 8.60
CA ARG A 36 12.19 2.97 8.87
C ARG A 36 11.87 3.83 7.65
N THR A 37 12.09 3.28 6.46
CA THR A 37 11.84 3.93 5.18
C THR A 37 11.47 2.87 4.15
N GLY A 38 10.67 3.29 3.18
CA GLY A 38 10.20 2.52 2.03
C GLY A 38 9.20 3.35 1.22
N ASP A 39 8.78 2.88 0.07
CA ASP A 39 7.71 3.49 -0.73
C ASP A 39 6.35 2.81 -0.46
N CYS A 40 5.45 2.85 -1.45
CA CYS A 40 4.07 2.43 -1.26
C CYS A 40 3.92 0.92 -1.03
N ASP A 41 4.63 0.09 -1.79
CA ASP A 41 4.57 -1.37 -1.67
C ASP A 41 5.28 -1.84 -0.40
N ASP A 42 6.47 -1.32 -0.09
CA ASP A 42 7.18 -1.61 1.15
C ASP A 42 6.31 -1.42 2.41
N SER A 43 5.65 -0.26 2.50
CA SER A 43 4.83 0.10 3.66
C SER A 43 3.52 -0.68 3.69
N ALA A 44 2.90 -0.95 2.53
CA ALA A 44 1.73 -1.81 2.42
C ALA A 44 2.02 -3.26 2.81
N ILE A 45 3.15 -3.83 2.38
CA ILE A 45 3.62 -5.18 2.71
C ILE A 45 3.88 -5.31 4.21
N LEU A 46 4.50 -4.31 4.83
CA LEU A 46 4.69 -4.27 6.29
C LEU A 46 3.33 -4.27 7.02
N LEU A 47 2.41 -3.37 6.65
CA LEU A 47 1.10 -3.29 7.31
C LEU A 47 0.30 -4.58 7.14
N CYS A 48 0.26 -5.14 5.93
CA CYS A 48 -0.38 -6.42 5.66
C CYS A 48 0.19 -7.51 6.57
N SER A 49 1.52 -7.63 6.65
CA SER A 49 2.18 -8.62 7.50
C SER A 49 1.83 -8.46 8.99
N LEU A 50 1.71 -7.24 9.49
CA LEU A 50 1.28 -6.97 10.86
C LEU A 50 -0.18 -7.39 11.09
N LEU A 51 -1.09 -6.98 10.21
CA LEU A 51 -2.53 -7.32 10.29
C LEU A 51 -2.78 -8.82 10.18
N ARG A 52 -2.00 -9.56 9.39
CA ARG A 52 -2.10 -11.03 9.26
C ARG A 52 -1.89 -11.78 10.58
N ASN A 53 -1.35 -11.15 11.62
CA ASN A 53 -1.26 -11.72 12.97
C ASN A 53 -2.60 -11.66 13.76
N PHE A 54 -3.56 -10.86 13.30
CA PHE A 54 -4.83 -10.59 13.99
C PHE A 54 -6.06 -10.98 13.17
N TYR A 55 -5.94 -11.03 11.85
CA TYR A 55 -7.04 -11.34 10.93
C TYR A 55 -6.71 -12.55 10.06
N PRO A 56 -7.72 -13.30 9.58
CA PRO A 56 -7.52 -14.40 8.65
C PRO A 56 -7.09 -13.92 7.24
N PRO A 57 -6.51 -14.81 6.41
CA PRO A 57 -5.90 -14.41 5.13
C PRO A 57 -6.89 -13.86 4.12
N ASP A 58 -8.12 -14.34 4.14
CA ASP A 58 -9.20 -13.93 3.25
C ASP A 58 -9.72 -12.50 3.50
N ARG A 59 -9.17 -11.81 4.51
CA ARG A 59 -9.58 -10.45 4.88
C ARG A 59 -8.49 -9.40 4.67
N VAL A 60 -7.23 -9.80 4.47
CA VAL A 60 -6.09 -8.86 4.44
C VAL A 60 -5.23 -9.08 3.21
N TYR A 61 -5.02 -8.01 2.45
CA TYR A 61 -4.21 -8.06 1.24
C TYR A 61 -3.31 -6.84 1.11
N VAL A 62 -2.19 -7.02 0.42
CA VAL A 62 -1.55 -5.93 -0.31
C VAL A 62 -2.26 -5.79 -1.64
N VAL A 63 -2.64 -4.57 -1.99
CA VAL A 63 -3.23 -4.22 -3.26
C VAL A 63 -2.20 -3.49 -4.09
N VAL A 64 -2.13 -3.82 -5.38
CA VAL A 64 -1.30 -3.13 -6.36
C VAL A 64 -2.12 -2.71 -7.56
N ASP A 65 -2.11 -1.41 -7.82
CA ASP A 65 -2.81 -0.79 -8.94
C ASP A 65 -2.41 0.70 -9.06
N THR A 66 -3.37 1.63 -9.08
CA THR A 66 -3.22 3.01 -9.49
C THR A 66 -4.02 3.91 -8.58
N TYR A 67 -3.39 5.02 -8.20
CA TYR A 67 -4.03 6.18 -7.60
C TYR A 67 -3.98 7.32 -8.61
N ARG A 68 -5.15 7.82 -9.04
CA ARG A 68 -5.26 8.85 -10.10
C ARG A 68 -4.49 8.50 -11.39
N GLY A 69 -4.44 7.21 -11.74
CA GLY A 69 -3.77 6.70 -12.93
C GLY A 69 -2.25 6.53 -12.80
N LEU A 70 -1.67 6.67 -11.61
CA LEU A 70 -0.26 6.41 -11.33
C LEU A 70 -0.09 5.18 -10.46
N GLY A 71 0.91 4.35 -10.77
CA GLY A 71 1.22 3.12 -10.03
C GLY A 71 1.29 3.34 -8.52
N HIS A 72 0.58 2.52 -7.76
CA HIS A 72 0.43 2.67 -6.33
C HIS A 72 0.08 1.33 -5.66
N ALA A 73 0.40 1.22 -4.38
CA ALA A 73 0.13 0.05 -3.56
C ALA A 73 -0.35 0.49 -2.17
N TRP A 74 -1.28 -0.27 -1.60
CA TRP A 74 -1.83 -0.06 -0.25
C TRP A 74 -2.17 -1.39 0.40
N CYS A 75 -2.51 -1.35 1.69
CA CYS A 75 -3.08 -2.52 2.37
C CYS A 75 -4.60 -2.42 2.42
N GLU A 76 -5.29 -3.54 2.25
CA GLU A 76 -6.74 -3.66 2.33
C GLU A 76 -7.13 -4.55 3.52
N LEU A 77 -8.17 -4.15 4.26
CA LEU A 77 -8.83 -4.98 5.26
C LEU A 77 -10.34 -4.94 5.02
N ASP A 78 -10.96 -6.08 4.67
CA ASP A 78 -12.40 -6.16 4.33
C ASP A 78 -12.84 -5.10 3.30
N ASP A 79 -12.09 -4.95 2.21
CA ASP A 79 -12.30 -3.94 1.17
C ASP A 79 -12.11 -2.47 1.64
N GLU A 80 -11.70 -2.21 2.89
CA GLU A 80 -11.31 -0.89 3.38
C GLU A 80 -9.86 -0.56 2.99
N ILE A 81 -9.64 0.60 2.35
CA ILE A 81 -8.33 1.09 1.93
C ILE A 81 -7.55 1.62 3.14
N LEU A 82 -6.39 1.03 3.41
CA LEU A 82 -5.45 1.44 4.45
C LEU A 82 -4.20 2.06 3.80
N GLU A 83 -4.23 3.39 3.68
CA GLU A 83 -3.20 4.20 3.02
C GLU A 83 -1.99 4.46 3.95
N THR A 84 -0.90 3.74 3.72
CA THR A 84 0.32 3.81 4.53
C THR A 84 1.26 4.95 4.18
N THR A 85 1.06 5.65 3.05
CA THR A 85 1.89 6.79 2.65
C THR A 85 1.50 8.11 3.32
N TYR A 86 0.41 8.12 4.10
CA TYR A 86 0.07 9.24 4.97
C TYR A 86 1.01 9.33 6.18
N THR A 87 1.01 10.48 6.85
CA THR A 87 1.85 10.73 8.05
C THR A 87 1.18 10.31 9.37
N SER A 88 -0.10 9.93 9.32
CA SER A 88 -0.87 9.35 10.42
C SER A 88 -2.04 8.55 9.87
N ALA A 89 -2.59 7.61 10.65
CA ALA A 89 -3.80 6.91 10.26
C ALA A 89 -4.98 7.88 10.09
N ARG A 90 -5.70 7.72 8.98
CA ARG A 90 -6.97 8.41 8.71
C ARG A 90 -7.70 7.67 7.58
N PRO A 91 -9.03 7.82 7.48
CA PRO A 91 -9.76 7.38 6.30
C PRO A 91 -9.26 8.09 5.05
N VAL A 92 -9.24 7.37 3.93
CA VAL A 92 -9.00 7.96 2.60
C VAL A 92 -10.20 8.85 2.24
N SER A 93 -9.94 10.09 1.84
CA SER A 93 -10.98 11.09 1.52
C SER A 93 -11.53 10.96 0.10
N ASP A 94 -10.79 10.33 -0.82
CA ASP A 94 -11.13 10.19 -2.23
C ASP A 94 -10.98 8.74 -2.76
N PRO A 95 -11.68 7.76 -2.16
CA PRO A 95 -11.54 6.33 -2.50
C PRO A 95 -11.84 6.01 -3.97
N GLN A 96 -12.61 6.86 -4.67
CA GLN A 96 -12.90 6.72 -6.10
C GLN A 96 -11.67 6.85 -7.01
N ASN A 97 -10.57 7.40 -6.49
CA ASN A 97 -9.31 7.55 -7.21
C ASN A 97 -8.39 6.33 -7.07
N TYR A 98 -8.78 5.35 -6.26
CA TYR A 98 -8.11 4.06 -6.11
C TYR A 98 -8.85 3.05 -6.97
N HIS A 99 -8.14 2.45 -7.92
CA HIS A 99 -8.66 1.35 -8.74
C HIS A 99 -7.93 0.08 -8.31
N THR A 100 -8.54 -1.10 -8.32
CA THR A 100 -7.85 -2.36 -7.93
C THR A 100 -7.61 -3.28 -9.13
N PHE A 101 -6.36 -3.70 -9.34
CA PHE A 101 -5.93 -4.53 -10.47
C PHE A 101 -5.65 -5.94 -10.00
N ALA A 102 -4.86 -6.05 -8.94
CA ALA A 102 -4.58 -7.30 -8.27
C ALA A 102 -4.35 -7.08 -6.78
N LYS A 103 -4.58 -8.14 -6.00
CA LYS A 103 -4.30 -8.16 -4.57
C LYS A 103 -3.69 -9.50 -4.17
N PHE A 104 -2.79 -9.49 -3.20
CA PHE A 104 -2.06 -10.68 -2.78
C PHE A 104 -1.73 -10.65 -1.29
N ASN A 105 -1.43 -11.81 -0.74
CA ASN A 105 -0.83 -11.98 0.58
C ASN A 105 0.11 -13.19 0.56
N ASP A 106 0.45 -13.73 1.73
CA ASP A 106 1.36 -14.86 1.89
C ASP A 106 0.76 -16.22 1.44
N GLN A 107 -0.55 -16.28 1.17
CA GLN A 107 -1.28 -17.50 0.84
C GLN A 107 -1.83 -17.52 -0.58
N GLU A 108 -2.22 -16.36 -1.12
CA GLU A 108 -2.87 -16.28 -2.43
C GLU A 108 -2.63 -14.98 -3.19
N THR A 109 -3.01 -15.01 -4.47
CA THR A 109 -2.99 -13.87 -5.38
C THR A 109 -4.30 -13.86 -6.16
N ILE A 110 -4.95 -12.72 -6.21
CA ILE A 110 -6.23 -12.47 -6.89
C ILE A 110 -5.98 -11.41 -7.96
N GLU A 111 -6.18 -11.78 -9.23
CA GLU A 111 -6.18 -10.83 -10.35
C GLU A 111 -7.62 -10.44 -10.69
N LEU A 112 -7.96 -9.15 -10.61
CA LEU A 112 -9.26 -8.63 -11.04
C LEU A 112 -9.29 -8.34 -12.55
N TRP A 113 -8.12 -8.22 -13.16
CA TRP A 113 -7.93 -8.09 -14.60
C TRP A 113 -7.00 -9.17 -15.12
N PRO A 114 -7.31 -9.82 -16.25
CA PRO A 114 -6.45 -10.87 -16.79
C PRO A 114 -5.01 -10.38 -16.99
N ARG A 115 -4.05 -11.02 -16.32
CA ARG A 115 -2.61 -10.72 -16.40
C ARG A 115 -2.20 -9.39 -15.75
N ALA A 116 -3.00 -8.88 -14.82
CA ALA A 116 -2.71 -7.64 -14.08
C ALA A 116 -1.28 -7.61 -13.51
N MET A 117 -0.87 -8.67 -12.82
CA MET A 117 0.47 -8.73 -12.21
C MET A 117 1.58 -8.77 -13.28
N THR A 118 1.33 -9.44 -14.40
CA THR A 118 2.29 -9.47 -15.51
C THR A 118 2.50 -8.09 -16.11
N GLN A 119 1.45 -7.27 -16.20
CA GLN A 119 1.53 -5.92 -16.74
C GLN A 119 2.21 -4.97 -15.75
N LEU A 120 1.88 -5.07 -14.45
CA LEU A 120 2.50 -4.28 -13.38
C LEU A 120 4.02 -4.39 -13.41
N PHE A 121 4.56 -5.62 -13.42
CA PHE A 121 6.01 -5.85 -13.42
C PHE A 121 6.70 -5.56 -14.77
N GLN A 122 5.95 -5.18 -15.81
CA GLN A 122 6.49 -4.80 -17.13
C GLN A 122 6.43 -3.29 -17.39
N LEU A 123 5.65 -2.53 -16.63
CA LEU A 123 5.47 -1.08 -16.80
C LEU A 123 6.42 -0.31 -15.86
N ALA A 124 7.43 0.34 -16.41
CA ALA A 124 8.25 1.29 -15.66
C ALA A 124 7.46 2.60 -15.40
N HIS A 125 7.37 3.05 -14.14
CA HIS A 125 6.60 4.23 -13.73
C HIS A 125 7.44 5.45 -13.28
N ASN A 126 6.85 6.65 -13.40
CA ASN A 126 7.45 7.95 -13.11
C ASN A 126 7.09 8.43 -11.67
N GLU A 127 7.90 8.01 -10.69
CA GLU A 127 7.67 8.24 -9.25
C GLU A 127 7.62 9.71 -8.80
N CYS A 128 8.27 10.62 -9.52
CA CYS A 128 8.31 12.05 -9.14
C CYS A 128 6.95 12.74 -9.32
N GLN A 129 6.21 12.36 -10.37
CA GLN A 129 4.87 12.88 -10.62
C GLN A 129 3.86 12.39 -9.57
N LYS A 130 4.02 11.16 -9.08
CA LYS A 130 3.19 10.52 -8.06
C LYS A 130 3.27 11.25 -6.72
N LEU A 131 4.47 11.51 -6.22
CA LEU A 131 4.68 12.18 -4.93
C LEU A 131 4.02 13.57 -4.86
N THR A 132 4.05 14.32 -5.96
CA THR A 132 3.43 15.64 -6.04
C THR A 132 1.90 15.55 -5.86
N LEU A 133 1.26 14.60 -6.54
CA LEU A 133 -0.20 14.41 -6.48
C LEU A 133 -0.67 13.84 -5.14
N MET A 134 0.15 12.99 -4.48
CA MET A 134 -0.17 12.47 -3.14
C MET A 134 -0.11 13.59 -2.08
N ALA A 135 0.87 14.50 -2.17
CA ALA A 135 0.97 15.65 -1.28
C ALA A 135 -0.22 16.62 -1.44
N GLU A 136 -0.71 16.82 -2.67
CA GLU A 136 -1.91 17.64 -2.92
C GLU A 136 -3.17 17.08 -2.25
N ALA A 137 -3.30 15.75 -2.17
CA ALA A 137 -4.43 15.11 -1.49
C ALA A 137 -4.36 15.19 0.04
N GLN A 138 -3.20 15.53 0.63
CA GLN A 138 -3.08 15.74 2.07
C GLN A 138 -3.67 17.09 2.55
N HIS A 139 -3.87 18.04 1.64
CA HIS A 139 -4.31 19.41 1.94
C HIS A 139 -5.75 19.73 1.46
N GLY A 140 -6.48 18.74 0.96
CA GLY A 140 -7.88 18.84 0.52
C GLY A 140 -8.89 18.37 1.57
#